data_AF-A0A8J4FQA9-F1
#
_entry.id   AF-A0A8J4FQA9-F1
#
_cell.length_a   1.000
_cell.length_b   1.000
_cell.length_c   1.000
_cell.angle_alpha   90.00
_cell.angle_beta   90.00
_cell.angle_gamma   90.00
#
_symmetry.space_group_name_H-M   'P 1'
#
loop_
_entity.id
_entity.type
_entity.pdbx_description
1 polymer ?
#
loop_
_entity_poly.entity_id
_entity_poly.type
_entity_poly.pdbx_seq_one_letter_code
_entity_poly.pdbx_strand_id
1 'polypeptide(L)'
;MIISRAIFSVAFLGIFGAVRFAEAHGYLKSPISRNYAARLNNKFYCEHCGQGNGGVPDVCGNPFQGSPGVNFTDPTLWFDGFKATWQSGQDVDITIYLSTNHGGRMAVRLCPRDRFGLYSTCFNEPANQLRRVSTDPKYNGKVYWYLKPSDTEITQRFRLPPGVSCSNGCVLQWWWVGYQNCYLPCESLADDVDGECGKSVNGAGQCASITQTEQFNNCADVLIQPSTGTSPPPPGRTSPSPSPSPSPTAQRPAPPSPRPSPPSPRPSPPAPPPPSPQPAKPPAPRPPPSPPAPICPALEWKCSECTRLANAAAGTLGTGLEAPCQKCAATAADPWSCHNCFATSGNKDVLLGCLSCAQDGVGSGCSLICATKSPDSATMGTCADCAKRGGNAWDCGTCFDKSGGNAQKRDACLRCVADRAGAWACAECTGRYGSACEVEKCTSCLRAGGDAWGCYTASYASACSASSSGRRALGAAK
;
A
#
# COMPACT_ATOMS: atom_id res chain seq x y z
N MET A 1 34.85 -79.13 -4.13
CA MET A 1 35.68 -77.93 -3.93
C MET A 1 34.95 -76.78 -4.63
N ILE A 2 34.08 -76.07 -3.91
CA ILE A 2 33.22 -75.01 -4.47
C ILE A 2 33.52 -73.74 -3.68
N ILE A 3 33.95 -72.71 -4.42
CA ILE A 3 34.52 -71.45 -3.93
C ILE A 3 33.38 -70.57 -3.37
N SER A 4 33.51 -70.18 -2.09
CA SER A 4 32.63 -69.21 -1.43
C SER A 4 32.91 -67.81 -1.95
N ARG A 5 31.84 -67.12 -2.38
CA ARG A 5 31.85 -65.70 -2.74
C ARG A 5 31.66 -64.87 -1.47
N ALA A 6 32.66 -64.07 -1.11
CA ALA A 6 32.55 -63.04 -0.10
C ALA A 6 31.83 -61.82 -0.69
N ILE A 7 30.68 -61.46 -0.11
CA ILE A 7 29.92 -60.25 -0.40
C ILE A 7 30.50 -59.14 0.48
N PHE A 8 31.15 -58.15 -0.13
CA PHE A 8 31.53 -56.91 0.55
C PHE A 8 30.31 -55.97 0.58
N SER A 9 29.70 -55.85 1.76
CA SER A 9 28.72 -54.80 2.06
C SER A 9 29.45 -53.48 2.28
N VAL A 10 29.41 -52.59 1.29
CA VAL A 10 29.84 -51.19 1.45
C VAL A 10 28.73 -50.45 2.19
N ALA A 11 28.92 -50.19 3.47
CA ALA A 11 28.07 -49.31 4.26
C ALA A 11 28.31 -47.85 3.82
N PHE A 12 27.45 -47.34 2.95
CA PHE A 12 27.33 -45.90 2.70
C PHE A 12 26.68 -45.27 3.94
N LEU A 13 27.51 -44.78 4.87
CA LEU A 13 27.07 -43.84 5.90
C LEU A 13 26.70 -42.52 5.20
N GLY A 14 25.43 -42.39 4.84
CA GLY A 14 24.86 -41.15 4.34
C GLY A 14 24.89 -40.09 5.44
N ILE A 15 25.96 -39.30 5.49
CA ILE A 15 26.00 -38.04 6.21
C ILE A 15 25.02 -37.11 5.50
N PHE A 16 23.73 -37.22 5.85
CA PHE A 16 22.77 -36.13 5.68
C PHE A 16 23.19 -35.02 6.62
N GLY A 17 24.24 -34.29 6.25
CA GLY A 17 24.55 -33.02 6.85
C GLY A 17 23.33 -32.15 6.66
N ALA A 18 22.60 -31.90 7.75
CA ALA A 18 21.55 -30.91 7.77
C ALA A 18 22.19 -29.59 7.36
N VAL A 19 22.06 -29.24 6.09
CA VAL A 19 22.42 -27.93 5.57
C VAL A 19 21.49 -26.99 6.30
N ARG A 20 21.99 -26.38 7.39
CA ARG A 20 21.29 -25.28 8.03
C ARG A 20 21.32 -24.18 7.01
N PHE A 21 20.22 -24.00 6.29
CA PHE A 21 19.99 -22.78 5.53
C PHE A 21 20.09 -21.66 6.56
N ALA A 22 21.22 -20.95 6.52
CA ALA A 22 21.46 -19.80 7.37
C ALA A 22 20.58 -18.69 6.80
N GLU A 23 19.33 -18.66 7.23
CA GLU A 23 18.44 -17.56 6.93
C GLU A 23 18.99 -16.29 7.58
N ALA A 24 19.24 -15.31 6.74
CA ALA A 24 19.61 -13.97 7.13
C ALA A 24 18.40 -13.20 7.63
N HIS A 25 18.60 -12.42 8.68
CA HIS A 25 17.49 -12.00 9.49
C HIS A 25 17.83 -10.76 10.31
N GLY A 26 17.01 -9.73 10.13
CA GLY A 26 17.10 -8.52 10.92
C GLY A 26 15.86 -7.66 10.82
N TYR A 27 15.72 -6.72 11.75
CA TYR A 27 14.63 -5.75 11.72
C TYR A 27 15.01 -4.38 12.29
N LEU A 28 14.27 -3.37 11.86
CA LEU A 28 14.31 -2.02 12.42
C LEU A 28 13.60 -2.01 13.78
N LYS A 29 14.40 -1.97 14.85
CA LYS A 29 13.96 -2.06 16.25
C LYS A 29 13.46 -0.71 16.78
N SER A 30 14.14 0.39 16.43
CA SER A 30 13.77 1.75 16.84
C SER A 30 14.04 2.77 15.71
N PRO A 31 13.04 3.57 15.29
CA PRO A 31 11.63 3.47 15.67
C PRO A 31 11.06 2.11 15.28
N ILE A 32 10.09 1.61 16.04
CA ILE A 32 9.54 0.25 15.84
C ILE A 32 8.99 0.12 14.41
N SER A 33 9.48 -0.86 13.64
CA SER A 33 8.94 -1.14 12.32
C SER A 33 7.57 -1.83 12.36
N ARG A 34 6.81 -1.80 11.26
CA ARG A 34 5.50 -2.45 11.13
C ARG A 34 5.57 -3.95 11.42
N ASN A 35 6.59 -4.64 10.89
CA ASN A 35 6.84 -6.06 11.13
C ASN A 35 7.18 -6.34 12.61
N TYR A 36 7.96 -5.48 13.26
CA TYR A 36 8.26 -5.64 14.68
C TYR A 36 7.05 -5.32 15.57
N ALA A 37 6.29 -4.27 15.26
CA ALA A 37 5.03 -3.97 15.94
C ALA A 37 4.04 -5.14 15.82
N ALA A 38 3.94 -5.75 14.64
CA ALA A 38 3.11 -6.93 14.45
C ALA A 38 3.56 -8.11 15.31
N ARG A 39 4.86 -8.32 15.49
CA ARG A 39 5.40 -9.32 16.42
C ARG A 39 5.02 -9.04 17.87
N LEU A 40 5.20 -7.80 18.32
CA LEU A 40 4.86 -7.38 19.68
C LEU A 40 3.34 -7.55 19.95
N ASN A 41 2.52 -7.36 18.91
CA ASN A 41 1.07 -7.53 18.96
C ASN A 41 0.59 -8.96 18.64
N ASN A 42 1.49 -9.95 18.57
CA ASN A 42 1.17 -11.35 18.24
C ASN A 42 0.41 -11.54 16.90
N LYS A 43 0.55 -10.61 15.96
CA LYS A 43 -0.05 -10.67 14.61
C LYS A 43 0.89 -11.27 13.56
N PHE A 44 2.17 -11.39 13.88
CA PHE A 44 3.19 -11.93 13.00
C PHE A 44 4.32 -12.57 13.82
N TYR A 45 4.87 -13.69 13.38
CA TYR A 45 5.82 -14.44 14.20
C TYR A 45 7.30 -14.18 13.89
N CYS A 46 7.62 -13.73 12.67
CA CYS A 46 9.00 -13.57 12.21
C CYS A 46 9.30 -12.15 11.74
N GLU A 47 9.41 -11.21 12.68
CA GLU A 47 9.76 -9.82 12.40
C GLU A 47 11.04 -9.68 11.56
N HIS A 48 11.95 -10.65 11.61
CA HIS A 48 13.22 -10.60 10.92
C HIS A 48 13.22 -11.21 9.50
N CYS A 49 12.10 -11.75 9.02
CA CYS A 49 11.98 -12.49 7.74
C CYS A 49 11.70 -11.61 6.49
N GLY A 50 12.01 -10.31 6.53
CA GLY A 50 11.61 -9.32 5.51
C GLY A 50 12.40 -9.34 4.21
N GLN A 51 12.71 -10.52 3.67
CA GLN A 51 13.68 -10.73 2.58
C GLN A 51 13.11 -11.08 1.21
N GLY A 52 11.80 -10.87 0.98
CA GLY A 52 11.21 -11.12 -0.33
C GLY A 52 11.11 -12.61 -0.71
N ASN A 53 11.29 -13.54 0.24
CA ASN A 53 11.23 -15.00 0.02
C ASN A 53 12.12 -15.50 -1.14
N GLY A 54 13.35 -14.98 -1.24
CA GLY A 54 14.31 -15.29 -2.30
C GLY A 54 14.18 -14.43 -3.57
N GLY A 55 13.21 -13.52 -3.61
CA GLY A 55 13.08 -12.46 -4.62
C GLY A 55 13.48 -11.09 -4.08
N VAL A 56 13.32 -10.05 -4.92
CA VAL A 56 13.48 -8.66 -4.48
C VAL A 56 12.28 -8.27 -3.61
N PRO A 57 12.47 -7.92 -2.33
CA PRO A 57 11.37 -7.46 -1.48
C PRO A 57 10.78 -6.15 -1.99
N ASP A 58 9.50 -5.93 -1.72
CA ASP A 58 8.84 -4.64 -1.91
C ASP A 58 9.37 -3.59 -0.92
N VAL A 59 8.79 -2.39 -0.95
CA VAL A 59 9.22 -1.26 -0.10
C VAL A 59 9.21 -1.54 1.41
N CYS A 60 8.45 -2.51 1.90
CA CYS A 60 8.37 -2.83 3.33
C CYS A 60 8.70 -4.29 3.64
N GLY A 61 9.35 -5.01 2.71
CA GLY A 61 9.94 -6.34 2.95
C GLY A 61 9.15 -7.51 2.37
N ASN A 62 8.03 -7.27 1.70
CA ASN A 62 7.13 -8.33 1.25
C ASN A 62 7.62 -8.98 -0.07
N PRO A 63 7.31 -10.27 -0.29
CA PRO A 63 6.71 -11.20 0.68
C PRO A 63 7.71 -11.55 1.80
N PHE A 64 7.21 -11.70 3.02
CA PHE A 64 8.03 -12.21 4.12
C PHE A 64 8.22 -13.72 3.97
N GLN A 65 9.42 -14.19 4.31
CA GLN A 65 9.73 -15.61 4.21
C GLN A 65 8.75 -16.45 5.06
N GLY A 66 8.23 -17.52 4.47
CA GLY A 66 7.26 -18.40 5.13
C GLY A 66 5.88 -17.77 5.37
N SER A 67 5.62 -16.55 4.90
CA SER A 67 4.37 -15.81 5.16
C SER A 67 3.89 -15.00 3.95
N PRO A 68 3.51 -15.66 2.82
CA PRO A 68 3.19 -14.98 1.56
C PRO A 68 1.92 -14.10 1.62
N GLY A 69 1.06 -14.28 2.63
CA GLY A 69 -0.16 -13.47 2.81
C GLY A 69 0.05 -12.18 3.61
N VAL A 70 1.25 -11.94 4.15
CA VAL A 70 1.54 -10.73 4.93
C VAL A 70 2.03 -9.64 4.01
N ASN A 71 1.41 -8.46 4.10
CA ASN A 71 1.75 -7.29 3.29
C ASN A 71 1.94 -6.05 4.18
N PHE A 72 3.13 -5.85 4.72
CA PHE A 72 3.44 -4.68 5.55
C PHE A 72 3.46 -3.35 4.80
N THR A 73 3.31 -3.36 3.47
CA THR A 73 3.14 -2.13 2.70
C THR A 73 1.72 -1.57 2.85
N ASP A 74 0.72 -2.43 3.09
CA ASP A 74 -0.68 -2.03 3.28
C ASP A 74 -0.90 -1.33 4.63
N PRO A 75 -1.09 0.00 4.65
CA PRO A 75 -1.29 0.73 5.89
C PRO A 75 -2.68 0.50 6.50
N THR A 76 -3.67 -0.04 5.77
CA THR A 76 -5.00 -0.32 6.33
C THR A 76 -4.97 -1.45 7.36
N LEU A 77 -4.03 -2.37 7.20
CA LEU A 77 -3.85 -3.54 8.06
C LEU A 77 -2.74 -3.35 9.10
N TRP A 78 -1.67 -2.64 8.73
CA TRP A 78 -0.41 -2.64 9.50
C TRP A 78 0.02 -1.29 10.04
N PHE A 79 -0.78 -0.24 9.85
CA PHE A 79 -0.58 1.01 10.58
C PHE A 79 -0.99 0.82 12.04
N ASP A 80 -0.04 1.03 12.94
CA ASP A 80 -0.22 0.90 14.39
C ASP A 80 0.19 2.21 15.11
N GLY A 81 -0.11 3.34 14.47
CA GLY A 81 0.28 4.67 14.96
C GLY A 81 1.71 5.08 14.62
N PHE A 82 2.00 6.37 14.83
CA PHE A 82 3.33 6.92 14.61
C PHE A 82 4.28 6.53 15.72
N LYS A 83 5.43 5.98 15.34
CA LYS A 83 6.41 5.38 16.25
C LYS A 83 7.48 6.37 16.70
N ALA A 84 7.55 7.53 16.04
CA ALA A 84 8.34 8.68 16.47
C ALA A 84 7.72 9.98 15.95
N THR A 85 8.02 11.08 16.64
CA THR A 85 7.77 12.45 16.18
C THR A 85 9.07 13.22 16.24
N TRP A 86 9.47 13.80 15.11
CA TRP A 86 10.73 14.52 14.94
C TRP A 86 10.51 15.87 14.29
N GLN A 87 11.55 16.69 14.28
CA GLN A 87 11.61 17.93 13.51
C GLN A 87 12.46 17.75 12.25
N SER A 88 12.14 18.49 11.20
CA SER A 88 12.95 18.57 9.99
C SER A 88 14.39 18.93 10.32
N GLY A 89 15.36 18.20 9.75
CA GLY A 89 16.79 18.42 10.04
C GLY A 89 17.30 17.86 11.38
N GLN A 90 16.45 17.27 12.22
CA GLN A 90 16.84 16.74 13.53
C GLN A 90 17.80 15.56 13.41
N ASP A 91 18.72 15.45 14.37
CA ASP A 91 19.52 14.25 14.59
C ASP A 91 18.73 13.21 15.41
N VAL A 92 18.64 11.99 14.89
CA VAL A 92 17.84 10.88 15.42
C VAL A 92 18.69 9.62 15.56
N ASP A 93 18.46 8.87 16.62
CA ASP A 93 19.09 7.57 16.82
C ASP A 93 18.19 6.47 16.27
N ILE A 94 18.75 5.61 15.42
CA ILE A 94 18.07 4.48 14.77
C ILE A 94 18.74 3.20 15.22
N THR A 95 17.95 2.25 15.72
CA THR A 95 18.42 0.95 16.21
C THR A 95 17.94 -0.18 15.33
N ILE A 96 18.89 -1.00 14.86
CA ILE A 96 18.66 -2.21 14.08
C ILE A 96 19.04 -3.41 14.93
N TYR A 97 18.27 -4.49 14.83
CA TYR A 97 18.62 -5.79 15.39
C TYR A 97 18.85 -6.81 14.26
N LEU A 98 19.89 -7.62 14.40
CA LEU A 98 20.27 -8.70 13.50
C LEU A 98 20.34 -10.00 14.30
N SER A 99 19.59 -11.02 13.90
CA SER A 99 19.80 -12.37 14.42
C SER A 99 20.90 -13.11 13.67
N THR A 100 21.13 -12.76 12.40
CA THR A 100 22.25 -13.27 11.59
C THR A 100 22.90 -12.13 10.81
N ASN A 101 24.23 -12.00 10.90
CA ASN A 101 24.98 -10.93 10.24
C ASN A 101 25.62 -11.45 8.95
N HIS A 102 25.12 -10.97 7.81
CA HIS A 102 25.63 -11.29 6.47
C HIS A 102 26.51 -10.19 5.88
N GLY A 103 27.01 -9.31 6.73
CA GLY A 103 27.77 -8.14 6.32
C GLY A 103 26.94 -7.20 5.45
N GLY A 104 27.64 -6.50 4.56
CA GLY A 104 27.01 -5.74 3.48
C GLY A 104 26.60 -4.34 3.88
N ARG A 105 25.75 -3.74 3.03
CA ARG A 105 25.50 -2.30 2.96
C ARG A 105 24.11 -1.98 3.45
N MET A 106 23.98 -0.95 4.28
CA MET A 106 22.71 -0.49 4.81
C MET A 106 22.48 0.99 4.53
N ALA A 107 21.20 1.38 4.48
CA ALA A 107 20.75 2.77 4.43
C ALA A 107 19.49 2.96 5.27
N VAL A 108 19.26 4.20 5.73
CA VAL A 108 17.97 4.65 6.24
C VAL A 108 17.44 5.71 5.30
N ARG A 109 16.21 5.53 4.85
CA ARG A 109 15.57 6.35 3.83
C ARG A 109 14.21 6.79 4.32
N LEU A 110 13.69 7.85 3.74
CA LEU A 110 12.38 8.37 4.07
C LEU A 110 11.53 8.41 2.80
N CYS A 111 10.22 8.23 2.94
CA CYS A 111 9.29 8.67 1.92
C CYS A 111 8.40 9.75 2.56
N PRO A 112 8.55 11.03 2.17
CA PRO A 112 7.76 12.13 2.72
C PRO A 112 6.37 12.20 2.08
N ARG A 113 5.77 11.03 1.88
CA ARG A 113 4.42 10.87 1.38
C ARG A 113 3.60 10.17 2.43
N ASP A 114 2.30 10.32 2.26
CA ASP A 114 1.33 9.54 3.01
C ASP A 114 1.58 8.03 2.84
N ARG A 115 1.32 7.29 3.91
CA ARG A 115 1.64 5.86 4.08
C ARG A 115 0.91 4.94 3.12
N PHE A 116 -0.08 5.44 2.37
CA PHE A 116 -0.83 4.69 1.37
C PHE A 116 -0.22 4.81 -0.05
N GLY A 117 0.70 5.73 -0.28
CA GLY A 117 1.31 6.00 -1.59
C GLY A 117 2.80 5.63 -1.66
N LEU A 118 3.19 4.51 -1.08
CA LEU A 118 4.59 4.08 -1.02
C LEU A 118 5.03 3.45 -2.34
N TYR A 119 6.18 3.89 -2.84
CA TYR A 119 6.82 3.32 -4.03
C TYR A 119 8.35 3.46 -3.90
N SER A 120 9.10 2.58 -4.56
CA SER A 120 10.55 2.45 -4.35
C SER A 120 11.32 3.73 -4.69
N THR A 121 10.95 4.43 -5.76
CA THR A 121 11.66 5.65 -6.17
C THR A 121 11.53 6.77 -5.14
N CYS A 122 10.46 6.83 -4.35
CA CYS A 122 10.31 7.81 -3.26
C CYS A 122 11.48 7.73 -2.26
N PHE A 123 11.86 6.51 -1.87
CA PHE A 123 12.94 6.28 -0.92
C PHE A 123 14.33 6.49 -1.54
N ASN A 124 14.45 6.32 -2.85
CA ASN A 124 15.73 6.39 -3.55
C ASN A 124 16.14 7.83 -3.92
N GLU A 125 15.22 8.79 -3.85
CA GLU A 125 15.53 10.20 -4.05
C GLU A 125 16.64 10.67 -3.09
N PRO A 126 17.74 11.26 -3.57
CA PRO A 126 18.83 11.72 -2.70
C PRO A 126 18.37 12.69 -1.61
N ALA A 127 17.35 13.50 -1.89
CA ALA A 127 16.75 14.43 -0.93
C ALA A 127 16.02 13.75 0.24
N ASN A 128 15.72 12.45 0.13
CA ASN A 128 14.99 11.68 1.12
C ASN A 128 15.88 10.70 1.89
N GLN A 129 17.19 10.67 1.62
CA GLN A 129 18.14 9.81 2.31
C GLN A 129 18.63 10.46 3.60
N LEU A 130 18.62 9.71 4.70
CA LEU A 130 19.19 10.17 5.95
C LEU A 130 20.72 10.08 5.89
N ARG A 131 21.41 11.04 6.50
CA ARG A 131 22.88 11.08 6.52
C ARG A 131 23.40 10.84 7.92
N ARG A 132 24.41 9.99 8.07
CA ARG A 132 25.02 9.65 9.36
C ARG A 132 25.60 10.89 10.04
N VAL A 133 25.45 10.94 11.37
CA VAL A 133 26.09 11.94 12.22
C VAL A 133 27.13 11.23 13.07
N SER A 134 28.39 11.58 12.85
CA SER A 134 29.53 10.96 13.52
C SER A 134 30.58 12.01 13.87
N THR A 135 31.28 11.80 14.97
CA THR A 135 32.48 12.59 15.31
C THR A 135 33.69 12.20 14.45
N ASP A 136 33.70 10.98 13.93
CA ASP A 136 34.70 10.54 12.95
C ASP A 136 34.31 11.07 11.55
N PRO A 137 35.13 11.94 10.94
CA PRO A 137 34.88 12.51 9.62
C PRO A 137 34.72 11.47 8.51
N LYS A 138 35.31 10.27 8.66
CA LYS A 138 35.17 9.17 7.70
C LYS A 138 33.71 8.74 7.54
N TYR A 139 32.95 8.77 8.62
CA TYR A 139 31.56 8.30 8.68
C TYR A 139 30.53 9.42 8.63
N ASN A 140 30.91 10.65 8.97
CA ASN A 140 29.99 11.77 9.04
C ASN A 140 29.47 12.16 7.65
N GLY A 141 28.17 12.40 7.54
CA GLY A 141 27.51 12.79 6.29
C GLY A 141 27.25 11.66 5.30
N LYS A 142 27.72 10.43 5.57
CA LYS A 142 27.53 9.27 4.69
C LYS A 142 26.09 8.77 4.74
N VAL A 143 25.59 8.29 3.60
CA VAL A 143 24.27 7.63 3.54
C VAL A 143 24.42 6.18 3.97
N TYR A 144 25.45 5.52 3.43
CA TYR A 144 25.65 4.11 3.62
C TYR A 144 26.53 3.82 4.84
N TRP A 145 26.27 2.68 5.47
CA TRP A 145 27.21 2.06 6.40
C TRP A 145 27.29 0.57 6.17
N TYR A 146 28.34 -0.03 6.71
CA TYR A 146 28.66 -1.43 6.53
C TYR A 146 28.71 -2.14 7.86
N LEU A 147 28.15 -3.35 7.88
CA LEU A 147 28.17 -4.21 9.05
C LEU A 147 29.58 -4.70 9.36
N LYS A 148 29.93 -4.70 10.65
CA LYS A 148 31.11 -5.37 11.19
C LYS A 148 30.76 -6.79 11.63
N PRO A 149 31.71 -7.74 11.63
CA PRO A 149 31.39 -9.15 11.93
C PRO A 149 30.72 -9.40 13.30
N SER A 150 30.94 -8.56 14.29
CA SER A 150 30.38 -8.68 15.65
C SER A 150 29.05 -7.93 15.84
N ASP A 151 28.56 -7.23 14.83
CA ASP A 151 27.35 -6.42 14.95
C ASP A 151 26.12 -7.33 15.09
N THR A 152 25.31 -7.06 16.11
CA THR A 152 24.04 -7.76 16.39
C THR A 152 22.94 -6.75 16.68
N GLU A 153 23.15 -5.85 17.65
CA GLU A 153 22.29 -4.69 17.89
C GLU A 153 23.08 -3.42 17.66
N ILE A 154 22.65 -2.62 16.70
CA ILE A 154 23.41 -1.48 16.18
C ILE A 154 22.55 -0.24 16.34
N THR A 155 23.05 0.75 17.07
CA THR A 155 22.47 2.08 17.10
C THR A 155 23.38 3.05 16.36
N GLN A 156 22.84 3.71 15.33
CA GLN A 156 23.53 4.74 14.56
C GLN A 156 22.73 6.04 14.63
N ARG A 157 23.44 7.17 14.66
CA ARG A 157 22.83 8.49 14.61
C ARG A 157 22.76 8.99 13.18
N PHE A 158 21.62 9.56 12.82
CA PHE A 158 21.35 10.11 11.50
C PHE A 158 20.74 11.50 11.59
N ARG A 159 20.97 12.34 10.59
CA ARG A 159 20.30 13.60 10.38
C ARG A 159 19.16 13.41 9.39
N LEU A 160 17.96 13.84 9.77
CA LEU A 160 16.82 13.91 8.87
C LEU A 160 17.09 14.94 7.76
N PRO A 161 16.58 14.72 6.53
CA PRO A 161 16.77 15.69 5.47
C PRO A 161 16.16 17.06 5.82
N PRO A 162 16.86 18.17 5.57
CA PRO A 162 16.34 19.50 5.83
C PRO A 162 15.16 19.82 4.91
N GLY A 163 14.17 20.54 5.43
CA GLY A 163 12.97 20.95 4.69
C GLY A 163 11.91 19.85 4.55
N VAL A 164 12.21 18.59 4.87
CA VAL A 164 11.22 17.52 4.87
C VAL A 164 10.28 17.64 6.07
N SER A 165 8.98 17.64 5.80
CA SER A 165 7.92 17.54 6.81
C SER A 165 6.73 16.77 6.24
N CYS A 166 5.97 16.11 7.11
CA CYS A 166 4.86 15.24 6.75
C CYS A 166 3.88 15.17 7.92
N SER A 167 2.99 16.16 7.99
CA SER A 167 1.97 16.26 9.05
C SER A 167 1.01 15.07 9.08
N ASN A 168 0.82 14.41 7.93
CA ASN A 168 -0.04 13.23 7.79
C ASN A 168 0.72 11.90 7.95
N GLY A 169 2.02 11.97 8.30
CA GLY A 169 2.91 10.82 8.42
C GLY A 169 3.89 10.69 7.27
N CYS A 170 5.10 10.29 7.60
CA CYS A 170 6.11 9.75 6.69
C CYS A 170 6.26 8.24 6.95
N VAL A 171 6.88 7.56 6.00
CA VAL A 171 7.40 6.21 6.23
C VAL A 171 8.92 6.24 6.17
N LEU A 172 9.55 5.77 7.23
CA LEU A 172 10.98 5.51 7.31
C LEU A 172 11.24 4.09 6.84
N GLN A 173 12.17 3.90 5.90
CA GLN A 173 12.62 2.59 5.44
C GLN A 173 14.04 2.33 5.97
N TRP A 174 14.21 1.22 6.67
CA TRP A 174 15.52 0.58 6.78
C TRP A 174 15.68 -0.36 5.59
N TRP A 175 16.79 -0.21 4.87
CA TRP A 175 17.15 -1.01 3.72
C TRP A 175 18.53 -1.62 3.97
N TRP A 176 18.64 -2.94 3.80
CA TRP A 176 19.90 -3.67 3.96
C TRP A 176 20.09 -4.63 2.79
N VAL A 177 21.32 -4.67 2.29
CA VAL A 177 21.78 -5.64 1.31
C VAL A 177 22.89 -6.51 1.91
N GLY A 178 22.64 -7.82 2.01
CA GLY A 178 23.62 -8.81 2.46
C GLY A 178 24.70 -9.07 1.40
N TYR A 179 25.96 -9.20 1.83
CA TYR A 179 27.13 -9.38 0.94
C TYR A 179 27.76 -10.79 1.05
N GLN A 180 26.97 -11.77 1.47
CA GLN A 180 27.39 -13.16 1.57
C GLN A 180 27.47 -13.87 0.22
N ASN A 181 26.77 -13.40 -0.81
CA ASN A 181 26.79 -14.05 -2.15
C ASN A 181 27.63 -13.27 -3.16
N CYS A 182 27.58 -11.95 -3.09
CA CYS A 182 28.37 -11.01 -3.88
C CYS A 182 28.24 -9.61 -3.23
N TYR A 183 29.06 -8.65 -3.64
CA TYR A 183 28.98 -7.26 -3.14
C TYR A 183 28.53 -6.27 -4.23
N LEU A 184 27.89 -5.17 -3.84
CA LEU A 184 27.59 -4.07 -4.77
C LEU A 184 28.81 -3.15 -4.93
N PRO A 185 28.99 -2.54 -6.12
CA PRO A 185 30.04 -1.55 -6.32
C PRO A 185 29.92 -0.39 -5.34
N CYS A 186 31.05 0.29 -5.10
CA CYS A 186 31.08 1.53 -4.35
C CYS A 186 30.28 2.62 -5.08
N GLU A 187 29.55 3.41 -4.32
CA GLU A 187 28.90 4.65 -4.72
C GLU A 187 29.89 5.81 -4.64
N SER A 188 29.38 7.02 -4.85
CA SER A 188 30.16 8.23 -4.69
C SER A 188 30.82 8.30 -3.31
N LEU A 189 32.03 8.85 -3.25
CA LEU A 189 32.71 9.12 -1.98
C LEU A 189 31.90 10.05 -1.06
N ALA A 190 30.89 10.78 -1.55
CA ALA A 190 30.03 11.58 -0.69
C ALA A 190 29.09 10.72 0.16
N ASP A 191 28.62 9.59 -0.39
CA ASP A 191 27.59 8.76 0.24
C ASP A 191 28.16 7.47 0.84
N ASP A 192 29.29 6.99 0.32
CA ASP A 192 29.95 5.77 0.76
C ASP A 192 31.15 6.01 1.69
N VAL A 193 31.55 4.92 2.36
CA VAL A 193 32.68 4.87 3.29
C VAL A 193 33.88 4.25 2.61
N ASP A 194 34.91 5.06 2.39
CA ASP A 194 36.17 4.61 1.77
C ASP A 194 36.79 3.44 2.55
N GLY A 195 37.28 2.45 1.80
CA GLY A 195 37.85 1.22 2.31
C GLY A 195 36.85 0.23 2.94
N GLU A 196 35.53 0.52 2.95
CA GLU A 196 34.50 -0.40 3.46
C GLU A 196 33.54 -0.88 2.37
N CYS A 197 33.27 -0.05 1.38
CA CYS A 197 32.53 -0.43 0.19
C CYS A 197 33.27 -1.50 -0.64
N GLY A 198 32.52 -2.23 -1.48
CA GLY A 198 33.11 -3.20 -2.41
C GLY A 198 33.75 -4.44 -1.78
N LYS A 199 33.42 -4.78 -0.53
CA LYS A 199 34.03 -5.91 0.20
C LYS A 199 32.98 -6.93 0.62
N SER A 200 33.13 -8.17 0.17
CA SER A 200 32.34 -9.31 0.66
C SER A 200 32.89 -9.85 1.99
N VAL A 201 32.00 -10.39 2.83
CA VAL A 201 32.38 -11.06 4.09
C VAL A 201 32.99 -12.45 3.90
N ASN A 202 32.81 -13.08 2.74
CA ASN A 202 33.31 -14.42 2.44
C ASN A 202 34.19 -14.48 1.18
N GLY A 203 34.68 -13.32 0.72
CA GLY A 203 35.53 -13.24 -0.47
C GLY A 203 34.78 -13.40 -1.79
N ALA A 204 33.45 -13.29 -1.79
CA ALA A 204 32.66 -13.30 -3.00
C ALA A 204 32.97 -12.11 -3.93
N GLY A 205 32.70 -12.29 -5.22
CA GLY A 205 32.90 -11.27 -6.25
C GLY A 205 31.85 -10.16 -6.23
N GLN A 206 31.97 -9.23 -7.18
CA GLN A 206 30.99 -8.17 -7.38
C GLN A 206 29.70 -8.72 -8.01
N CYS A 207 28.54 -8.22 -7.58
CA CYS A 207 27.26 -8.55 -8.19
C CYS A 207 27.11 -7.91 -9.57
N ALA A 208 26.52 -8.64 -10.52
CA ALA A 208 26.06 -8.09 -11.80
C ALA A 208 24.79 -7.23 -11.62
N SER A 209 23.98 -7.51 -10.60
CA SER A 209 22.75 -6.79 -10.27
C SER A 209 22.45 -6.90 -8.79
N ILE A 210 21.76 -5.91 -8.24
CA ILE A 210 21.24 -5.94 -6.86
C ILE A 210 20.30 -7.12 -6.61
N THR A 211 19.65 -7.64 -7.65
CA THR A 211 18.76 -8.80 -7.54
C THR A 211 19.49 -10.11 -7.22
N GLN A 212 20.83 -10.13 -7.28
CA GLN A 212 21.66 -11.28 -6.86
C GLN A 212 21.99 -11.24 -5.37
N THR A 213 21.70 -10.12 -4.71
CA THR A 213 21.87 -9.97 -3.27
C THR A 213 20.57 -10.28 -2.55
N GLU A 214 20.72 -10.75 -1.33
CA GLU A 214 19.62 -10.83 -0.39
C GLU A 214 19.38 -9.43 0.19
N GLN A 215 18.13 -9.02 0.26
CA GLN A 215 17.74 -7.66 0.62
C GLN A 215 16.70 -7.69 1.74
N PHE A 216 16.76 -6.73 2.64
CA PHE A 216 15.81 -6.58 3.75
C PHE A 216 15.27 -5.17 3.77
N ASN A 217 13.94 -5.06 3.74
CA ASN A 217 13.24 -3.79 3.83
C ASN A 217 12.30 -3.81 5.03
N ASN A 218 12.36 -2.80 5.88
CA ASN A 218 11.39 -2.60 6.95
C ASN A 218 10.91 -1.15 6.94
N CYS A 219 9.62 -0.96 7.21
CA CYS A 219 9.00 0.35 7.27
C CYS A 219 8.59 0.70 8.71
N ALA A 220 8.80 1.94 9.12
CA ALA A 220 8.25 2.51 10.36
C ALA A 220 7.50 3.82 10.04
N ASP A 221 6.31 3.97 10.59
CA ASP A 221 5.51 5.20 10.42
C ASP A 221 5.96 6.26 11.43
N VAL A 222 6.29 7.47 10.96
CA VAL A 222 6.81 8.57 11.81
C VAL A 222 6.15 9.89 11.44
N LEU A 223 6.18 10.86 12.36
CA LEU A 223 5.81 12.26 12.08
C LEU A 223 7.06 13.11 12.00
N ILE A 224 7.12 13.98 10.99
CA ILE A 224 8.17 14.99 10.88
C ILE A 224 7.51 16.35 10.75
N GLN A 225 7.72 17.19 11.76
CA GLN A 225 7.21 18.55 11.82
C GLN A 225 8.20 19.53 11.15
N PRO A 226 7.73 20.66 10.61
CA PRO A 226 8.62 21.72 10.16
C PRO A 226 9.57 22.17 11.28
N SER A 227 10.80 22.54 10.93
CA SER A 227 11.71 23.18 11.89
C SER A 227 11.17 24.56 12.23
N THR A 228 11.00 24.87 13.51
CA THR A 228 10.50 26.18 13.98
C THR A 228 11.61 27.24 14.07
N GLY A 229 12.79 27.00 13.48
CA GLY A 229 13.92 27.94 13.48
C GLY A 229 14.69 28.01 14.79
N THR A 230 14.12 27.59 15.91
CA THR A 230 14.84 27.29 17.15
C THR A 230 15.20 25.82 17.16
N SER A 231 16.40 25.48 16.66
CA SER A 231 16.94 24.13 16.79
C SER A 231 16.90 23.72 18.27
N PRO A 232 16.13 22.69 18.66
CA PRO A 232 16.16 22.21 20.03
C PRO A 232 17.60 21.81 20.37
N PRO A 233 18.06 22.04 21.62
CA PRO A 233 19.34 21.50 22.05
C PRO A 233 19.35 19.98 21.79
N PRO A 234 20.50 19.40 21.37
CA PRO A 234 20.59 17.98 21.07
C PRO A 234 19.94 17.17 22.20
N PRO A 235 19.10 16.16 21.90
CA PRO A 235 18.53 15.34 22.95
C PRO A 235 19.68 14.84 23.80
N GLY A 236 19.72 15.31 25.06
CA GLY A 236 20.71 14.88 26.03
C GLY A 236 20.63 13.35 26.05
N ARG A 237 21.77 12.67 25.99
CA ARG A 237 21.85 11.21 26.00
C ARG A 237 21.07 10.69 27.22
N THR A 238 19.79 10.40 27.06
CA THR A 238 19.04 9.64 28.04
C THR A 238 19.58 8.24 27.89
N SER A 239 20.51 7.89 28.78
CA SER A 239 20.96 6.51 28.98
C SER A 239 19.73 5.62 28.94
N PRO A 240 19.72 4.53 28.15
CA PRO A 240 18.56 3.65 28.06
C PRO A 240 18.10 3.31 29.47
N SER A 241 16.86 3.64 29.78
CA SER A 241 16.24 3.25 31.04
C SER A 241 16.44 1.74 31.18
N PRO A 242 17.02 1.24 32.29
CA PRO A 242 17.28 -0.18 32.44
C PRO A 242 15.99 -0.95 32.19
N SER A 243 16.09 -1.91 31.28
CA SER A 243 15.03 -2.89 31.04
C SER A 243 14.58 -3.44 32.40
N PRO A 244 13.28 -3.47 32.70
CA PRO A 244 12.80 -3.94 34.00
C PRO A 244 13.35 -5.35 34.23
N SER A 245 14.21 -5.46 35.24
CA SER A 245 14.67 -6.74 35.76
C SER A 245 13.44 -7.59 36.10
N PRO A 246 13.40 -8.89 35.76
CA PRO A 246 12.27 -9.75 36.11
C PRO A 246 12.05 -9.66 37.61
N SER A 247 10.88 -9.14 38.01
CA SER A 247 10.51 -9.04 39.41
C SER A 247 10.59 -10.43 40.04
N PRO A 248 11.31 -10.59 41.17
CA PRO A 248 11.28 -11.83 41.92
C PRO A 248 9.85 -12.09 42.38
N THR A 249 9.38 -13.33 42.24
CA THR A 249 8.11 -13.82 42.73
C THR A 249 7.99 -13.54 44.23
N ALA A 250 7.35 -12.41 44.59
CA ALA A 250 7.11 -12.03 45.97
C ALA A 250 5.88 -12.76 46.51
N GLN A 251 6.07 -13.39 47.67
CA GLN A 251 5.03 -14.04 48.46
C GLN A 251 3.82 -13.12 48.71
N ARG A 252 2.65 -13.78 48.71
CA ARG A 252 1.32 -13.24 48.97
C ARG A 252 1.27 -12.43 50.28
N PRO A 253 0.99 -11.12 50.25
CA PRO A 253 0.71 -10.34 51.46
C PRO A 253 -0.68 -10.67 52.02
N ALA A 254 -0.80 -10.61 53.35
CA ALA A 254 -2.05 -10.77 54.09
C ALA A 254 -3.07 -9.65 53.75
N PRO A 255 -4.38 -9.91 53.92
CA PRO A 255 -5.42 -8.96 53.54
C PRO A 255 -5.42 -7.71 54.45
N PRO A 256 -5.60 -6.50 53.88
CA PRO A 256 -5.70 -5.28 54.67
C PRO A 256 -7.09 -5.11 55.31
N SER A 257 -7.09 -4.58 56.53
CA SER A 257 -8.28 -4.24 57.32
C SER A 257 -9.17 -3.18 56.65
N PRO A 258 -10.50 -3.20 56.92
CA PRO A 258 -11.47 -2.31 56.28
C PRO A 258 -11.29 -0.84 56.69
N ARG A 259 -11.37 0.03 55.67
CA ARG A 259 -11.27 1.49 55.77
C ARG A 259 -12.63 2.10 56.18
N PRO A 260 -12.68 3.10 57.08
CA PRO A 260 -13.93 3.71 57.52
C PRO A 260 -14.60 4.57 56.44
N SER A 261 -15.93 4.58 56.47
CA SER A 261 -16.82 5.27 55.54
C SER A 261 -16.73 6.80 55.61
N PRO A 262 -16.89 7.52 54.48
CA PRO A 262 -16.86 8.97 54.45
C PRO A 262 -18.19 9.59 54.96
N PRO A 263 -18.14 10.81 55.54
CA PRO A 263 -19.32 11.48 56.07
C PRO A 263 -20.22 12.07 54.97
N SER A 264 -21.52 12.14 55.27
CA SER A 264 -22.59 12.57 54.38
C SER A 264 -22.47 14.03 53.91
N PRO A 265 -22.89 14.34 52.66
CA PRO A 265 -22.82 15.68 52.09
C PRO A 265 -23.87 16.64 52.70
N ARG A 266 -23.44 17.90 52.85
CA ARG A 266 -24.22 19.03 53.39
C ARG A 266 -25.27 19.52 52.38
N PRO A 267 -26.48 19.94 52.81
CA PRO A 267 -27.52 20.43 51.90
C PRO A 267 -27.12 21.74 51.21
N SER A 268 -27.42 21.83 49.91
CA SER A 268 -27.22 23.04 49.11
C SER A 268 -28.31 24.07 49.38
N PRO A 269 -27.98 25.39 49.37
CA PRO A 269 -28.93 26.46 49.63
C PRO A 269 -29.94 26.65 48.47
N PRO A 270 -31.14 27.19 48.77
CA PRO A 270 -32.20 27.38 47.79
C PRO A 270 -31.86 28.47 46.76
N ALA A 271 -32.21 28.19 45.50
CA ALA A 271 -31.98 29.07 44.36
C ALA A 271 -32.81 30.37 44.44
N PRO A 272 -32.27 31.50 43.98
CA PRO A 272 -32.98 32.79 43.95
C PRO A 272 -34.12 32.80 42.92
N PRO A 273 -35.16 33.63 43.16
CA PRO A 273 -36.33 33.70 42.29
C PRO A 273 -35.99 34.30 40.91
N PRO A 274 -36.68 33.85 39.85
CA PRO A 274 -36.42 34.29 38.49
C PRO A 274 -36.80 35.76 38.27
N PRO A 275 -36.01 36.53 37.52
CA PRO A 275 -36.31 37.91 37.20
C PRO A 275 -37.53 38.03 36.27
N SER A 276 -38.29 39.12 36.47
CA SER A 276 -39.50 39.44 35.70
C SER A 276 -39.22 39.62 34.20
N PRO A 277 -40.18 39.24 33.33
CA PRO A 277 -39.99 39.24 31.88
C PRO A 277 -39.87 40.67 31.33
N GLN A 278 -38.75 40.93 30.64
CA GLN A 278 -38.53 42.15 29.88
C GLN A 278 -39.32 42.10 28.55
N PRO A 279 -39.83 43.25 28.04
CA PRO A 279 -40.54 43.32 26.77
C PRO A 279 -39.67 42.81 25.60
N ALA A 280 -40.23 41.92 24.78
CA ALA A 280 -39.53 41.26 23.69
C ALA A 280 -39.03 42.28 22.65
N LYS A 281 -37.71 42.31 22.44
CA LYS A 281 -37.09 43.02 21.32
C LYS A 281 -37.54 42.39 19.99
N PRO A 282 -37.77 43.20 18.94
CA PRO A 282 -38.04 42.68 17.59
C PRO A 282 -36.95 41.69 17.16
N PRO A 283 -37.32 40.56 16.53
CA PRO A 283 -36.35 39.54 16.12
C PRO A 283 -35.35 40.15 15.13
N ALA A 284 -34.07 39.98 15.45
CA ALA A 284 -32.99 40.37 14.57
C ALA A 284 -33.14 39.67 13.21
N PRO A 285 -32.80 40.34 12.09
CA PRO A 285 -32.75 39.71 10.78
C PRO A 285 -31.93 38.43 10.85
N ARG A 286 -32.44 37.32 10.29
CA ARG A 286 -31.68 36.07 10.23
C ARG A 286 -30.35 36.35 9.53
N PRO A 287 -29.20 35.97 10.13
CA PRO A 287 -27.94 36.05 9.44
C PRO A 287 -28.03 35.24 8.15
N PRO A 288 -27.41 35.71 7.05
CA PRO A 288 -27.37 34.96 5.82
C PRO A 288 -26.78 33.57 6.10
N PRO A 289 -27.29 32.50 5.44
CA PRO A 289 -26.76 31.16 5.64
C PRO A 289 -25.26 31.16 5.37
N SER A 290 -24.49 30.59 6.29
CA SER A 290 -23.05 30.39 6.11
C SER A 290 -22.82 29.67 4.77
N PRO A 291 -21.75 30.03 4.03
CA PRO A 291 -21.38 29.30 2.83
C PRO A 291 -21.26 27.80 3.18
N PRO A 292 -21.71 26.89 2.29
CA PRO A 292 -21.50 25.46 2.50
C PRO A 292 -20.01 25.22 2.73
N ALA A 293 -19.69 24.43 3.76
CA ALA A 293 -18.32 24.06 4.05
C ALA A 293 -17.68 23.43 2.79
N PRO A 294 -16.38 23.72 2.51
CA PRO A 294 -15.70 23.10 1.39
C PRO A 294 -15.82 21.58 1.49
N ILE A 295 -16.24 20.94 0.39
CA ILE A 295 -16.47 19.49 0.28
C ILE A 295 -15.23 18.69 0.69
N CYS A 296 -14.05 19.31 0.58
CA CYS A 296 -12.83 18.75 1.13
C CYS A 296 -11.92 19.85 1.71
N PRO A 297 -11.47 19.75 2.97
CA PRO A 297 -10.47 20.65 3.51
C PRO A 297 -9.16 20.52 2.70
N ALA A 298 -8.56 21.64 2.30
CA ALA A 298 -7.32 21.64 1.51
C ALA A 298 -6.13 20.92 2.18
N LEU A 299 -6.20 20.70 3.50
CA LEU A 299 -5.19 19.98 4.29
C LEU A 299 -5.41 18.47 4.35
N GLU A 300 -6.54 17.96 3.87
CA GLU A 300 -6.79 16.52 3.81
C GLU A 300 -6.03 15.91 2.61
N TRP A 301 -5.17 14.93 2.90
CA TRP A 301 -4.22 14.38 1.91
C TRP A 301 -4.92 13.92 0.62
N LYS A 302 -6.09 13.29 0.77
CA LYS A 302 -6.94 12.77 -0.30
C LYS A 302 -7.25 13.82 -1.36
N CYS A 303 -7.41 15.07 -0.93
CA CYS A 303 -7.80 16.17 -1.80
C CYS A 303 -6.62 16.99 -2.29
N SER A 304 -5.55 17.11 -1.48
CA SER A 304 -4.28 17.65 -1.95
C SER A 304 -3.68 16.82 -3.09
N GLU A 305 -3.85 15.49 -3.04
CA GLU A 305 -3.38 14.58 -4.08
C GLU A 305 -4.22 14.73 -5.35
N CYS A 306 -5.53 14.94 -5.23
CA CYS A 306 -6.39 15.29 -6.36
C CYS A 306 -5.95 16.58 -7.06
N THR A 307 -5.60 17.63 -6.30
CA THR A 307 -5.06 18.88 -6.86
C THR A 307 -3.75 18.63 -7.60
N ARG A 308 -2.82 17.87 -7.00
CA ARG A 308 -1.53 17.51 -7.61
C ARG A 308 -1.72 16.76 -8.94
N LEU A 309 -2.58 15.74 -8.94
CA LEU A 309 -2.86 14.91 -10.12
C LEU A 309 -3.59 15.71 -11.21
N ALA A 310 -4.59 16.51 -10.85
CA ALA A 310 -5.32 17.36 -11.79
C ALA A 310 -4.39 18.38 -12.47
N ASN A 311 -3.49 19.00 -11.71
CA ASN A 311 -2.49 19.94 -12.25
C ASN A 311 -1.49 19.23 -13.18
N ALA A 312 -1.01 18.04 -12.80
CA ALA A 312 -0.11 17.25 -13.64
C ALA A 312 -0.78 16.83 -14.96
N ALA A 313 -2.08 16.53 -14.93
CA ALA A 313 -2.85 16.13 -16.11
C ALA A 313 -3.33 17.32 -16.96
N ALA A 314 -3.26 18.55 -16.47
CA ALA A 314 -3.85 19.72 -17.13
C ALA A 314 -3.32 19.96 -18.55
N GLY A 315 -2.04 19.66 -18.80
CA GLY A 315 -1.43 19.79 -20.13
C GLY A 315 -1.97 18.79 -21.17
N THR A 316 -2.46 17.64 -20.73
CA THR A 316 -2.92 16.56 -21.62
C THR A 316 -4.45 16.46 -21.66
N LEU A 317 -5.12 16.65 -20.52
CA LEU A 317 -6.56 16.46 -20.34
C LEU A 317 -7.34 17.78 -20.17
N GLY A 318 -6.64 18.91 -20.17
CA GLY A 318 -7.21 20.22 -19.88
C GLY A 318 -7.51 20.44 -18.40
N THR A 319 -8.06 21.63 -18.08
CA THR A 319 -8.34 22.05 -16.70
C THR A 319 -9.72 21.56 -16.21
N GLY A 320 -10.02 21.79 -14.93
CA GLY A 320 -11.32 21.49 -14.32
C GLY A 320 -11.48 20.07 -13.78
N LEU A 321 -10.38 19.32 -13.61
CA LEU A 321 -10.38 17.95 -13.07
C LEU A 321 -10.27 17.89 -11.55
N GLU A 322 -9.85 18.98 -10.92
CA GLU A 322 -9.62 19.04 -9.47
C GLU A 322 -10.91 18.82 -8.67
N ALA A 323 -11.96 19.60 -8.93
CA ALA A 323 -13.21 19.51 -8.18
C ALA A 323 -13.91 18.14 -8.32
N PRO A 324 -14.01 17.52 -9.53
CA PRO A 324 -14.50 16.15 -9.66
C PRO A 324 -13.68 15.13 -8.86
N CYS A 325 -12.34 15.23 -8.87
CA CYS A 325 -11.50 14.32 -8.11
C CYS A 325 -11.70 14.51 -6.60
N GLN A 326 -11.68 15.74 -6.11
CA GLN A 326 -11.88 16.05 -4.69
C GLN A 326 -13.25 15.57 -4.21
N LYS A 327 -14.30 15.77 -5.02
CA LYS A 327 -15.64 15.24 -4.73
C LYS A 327 -15.63 13.71 -4.62
N CYS A 328 -14.98 13.02 -5.55
CA CYS A 328 -14.82 11.58 -5.50
C CYS A 328 -14.09 11.16 -4.22
N ALA A 329 -12.91 11.71 -3.97
CA ALA A 329 -12.01 11.33 -2.89
C ALA A 329 -12.59 11.61 -1.49
N ALA A 330 -13.42 12.65 -1.37
CA ALA A 330 -14.13 12.98 -0.12
C ALA A 330 -15.25 11.99 0.21
N THR A 331 -15.87 11.36 -0.81
CA THR A 331 -17.02 10.45 -0.60
C THR A 331 -16.69 8.97 -0.77
N ALA A 332 -15.61 8.63 -1.47
CA ALA A 332 -15.23 7.25 -1.72
C ALA A 332 -14.73 6.59 -0.43
N ALA A 333 -15.10 5.31 -0.25
CA ALA A 333 -14.59 4.48 0.84
C ALA A 333 -13.05 4.33 0.77
N ASP A 334 -12.54 4.22 -0.46
CA ASP A 334 -11.11 4.25 -0.76
C ASP A 334 -10.79 5.39 -1.74
N PRO A 335 -10.15 6.47 -1.28
CA PRO A 335 -9.77 7.61 -2.12
C PRO A 335 -8.80 7.26 -3.24
N TRP A 336 -8.01 6.19 -3.10
CA TRP A 336 -7.10 5.74 -4.17
C TRP A 336 -7.83 5.32 -5.42
N SER A 337 -9.04 4.80 -5.27
CA SER A 337 -9.90 4.48 -6.40
C SER A 337 -10.16 5.71 -7.28
N CYS A 338 -10.23 6.91 -6.69
CA CYS A 338 -10.34 8.18 -7.41
C CYS A 338 -8.99 8.61 -8.03
N HIS A 339 -7.89 8.47 -7.29
CA HIS A 339 -6.56 8.88 -7.76
C HIS A 339 -6.08 8.04 -8.95
N ASN A 340 -6.35 6.74 -8.93
CA ASN A 340 -5.99 5.81 -10.00
C ASN A 340 -6.60 6.17 -11.35
N CYS A 341 -7.72 6.91 -11.39
CA CYS A 341 -8.31 7.41 -12.63
C CYS A 341 -7.36 8.27 -13.47
N PHE A 342 -6.40 8.96 -12.84
CA PHE A 342 -5.41 9.76 -13.56
C PHE A 342 -4.30 8.93 -14.21
N ALA A 343 -4.09 7.69 -13.76
CA ALA A 343 -3.10 6.79 -14.34
C ALA A 343 -3.66 5.94 -15.50
N THR A 344 -4.97 5.79 -15.57
CA THR A 344 -5.63 4.81 -16.45
C THR A 344 -6.16 5.39 -17.75
N SER A 345 -6.31 6.71 -17.87
CA SER A 345 -6.88 7.30 -19.07
C SER A 345 -6.19 8.58 -19.53
N GLY A 346 -5.87 8.62 -20.83
CA GLY A 346 -5.49 9.82 -21.57
C GLY A 346 -6.69 10.60 -22.14
N ASN A 347 -7.92 10.22 -21.82
CA ASN A 347 -9.15 10.87 -22.29
C ASN A 347 -9.90 11.50 -21.12
N LYS A 348 -10.22 12.80 -21.23
CA LYS A 348 -10.89 13.57 -20.18
C LYS A 348 -12.24 12.98 -19.78
N ASP A 349 -13.06 12.59 -20.75
CA ASP A 349 -14.42 12.12 -20.49
C ASP A 349 -14.42 10.72 -19.86
N VAL A 350 -13.47 9.86 -20.26
CA VAL A 350 -13.25 8.57 -19.60
C VAL A 350 -12.78 8.77 -18.16
N LEU A 351 -11.87 9.73 -17.91
CA LEU A 351 -11.43 10.06 -16.55
C LEU A 351 -12.58 10.55 -15.67
N LEU A 352 -13.46 11.42 -16.20
CA LEU A 352 -14.64 11.88 -15.46
C LEU A 352 -15.61 10.74 -15.15
N GLY A 353 -15.82 9.83 -16.11
CA GLY A 353 -16.60 8.60 -15.89
C GLY A 353 -15.97 7.69 -14.82
N CYS A 354 -14.63 7.58 -14.82
CA CYS A 354 -13.87 6.84 -13.82
C CYS A 354 -14.06 7.40 -12.41
N LEU A 355 -13.92 8.73 -12.25
CA LEU A 355 -14.13 9.41 -10.97
C LEU A 355 -15.55 9.21 -10.46
N SER A 356 -16.56 9.32 -11.33
CA SER A 356 -17.94 9.03 -10.94
C SER A 356 -18.12 7.58 -10.48
N CYS A 357 -17.48 6.62 -11.16
CA CYS A 357 -17.62 5.21 -10.77
C CYS A 357 -16.93 4.89 -9.44
N ALA A 358 -15.74 5.46 -9.20
CA ALA A 358 -15.02 5.32 -7.94
C ALA A 358 -15.80 5.95 -6.77
N GLN A 359 -16.44 7.10 -7.01
CA GLN A 359 -17.31 7.77 -6.05
C GLN A 359 -18.47 6.88 -5.58
N ASP A 360 -19.06 6.10 -6.49
CA ASP A 360 -20.22 5.25 -6.19
C ASP A 360 -19.87 3.97 -5.38
N GLY A 361 -18.62 3.82 -4.93
CA GLY A 361 -18.23 2.77 -3.99
C GLY A 361 -18.10 1.37 -4.60
N VAL A 362 -18.01 1.26 -5.93
CA VAL A 362 -17.87 -0.02 -6.67
C VAL A 362 -16.44 -0.61 -6.55
N GLY A 363 -15.65 -0.12 -5.60
CA GLY A 363 -14.26 -0.50 -5.37
C GLY A 363 -13.29 -0.02 -6.45
N SER A 364 -11.99 -0.28 -6.22
CA SER A 364 -10.89 0.06 -7.13
C SER A 364 -10.97 -0.65 -8.49
N GLY A 365 -11.76 -1.73 -8.57
CA GLY A 365 -11.97 -2.47 -9.81
C GLY A 365 -12.61 -1.62 -10.90
N CYS A 366 -13.58 -0.75 -10.58
CA CYS A 366 -14.23 0.05 -11.62
C CYS A 366 -13.28 1.09 -12.21
N SER A 367 -12.53 1.80 -11.36
CA SER A 367 -11.59 2.81 -11.83
C SER A 367 -10.37 2.25 -12.55
N LEU A 368 -9.95 1.02 -12.23
CA LEU A 368 -8.85 0.38 -12.92
C LEU A 368 -9.29 -0.29 -14.23
N ILE A 369 -10.31 -1.15 -14.17
CA ILE A 369 -10.69 -2.02 -15.30
C ILE A 369 -11.48 -1.25 -16.36
N CYS A 370 -12.52 -0.53 -15.95
CA CYS A 370 -13.36 0.18 -16.91
C CYS A 370 -12.59 1.32 -17.58
N ALA A 371 -11.82 2.10 -16.82
CA ALA A 371 -11.09 3.23 -17.40
C ALA A 371 -9.97 2.79 -18.34
N THR A 372 -9.23 1.72 -18.00
CA THR A 372 -8.13 1.21 -18.84
C THR A 372 -8.64 0.63 -20.15
N LYS A 373 -9.81 -0.04 -20.14
CA LYS A 373 -10.32 -0.76 -21.32
C LYS A 373 -11.32 0.04 -22.15
N SER A 374 -11.86 1.14 -21.64
CA SER A 374 -12.87 1.95 -22.35
C SER A 374 -12.21 2.93 -23.33
N PRO A 375 -12.51 2.84 -24.64
CA PRO A 375 -11.96 3.77 -25.63
C PRO A 375 -12.61 5.17 -25.57
N ASP A 376 -13.79 5.27 -24.98
CA ASP A 376 -14.61 6.48 -24.92
C ASP A 376 -15.50 6.50 -23.67
N SER A 377 -16.13 7.65 -23.42
CA SER A 377 -16.99 7.87 -22.26
C SER A 377 -18.27 7.04 -22.27
N ALA A 378 -18.81 6.73 -23.45
CA ALA A 378 -20.00 5.88 -23.58
C ALA A 378 -19.71 4.44 -23.13
N THR A 379 -18.56 3.90 -23.55
CA THR A 379 -18.09 2.58 -23.11
C THR A 379 -17.74 2.58 -21.63
N MET A 380 -17.13 3.66 -21.13
CA MET A 380 -16.86 3.83 -19.69
C MET A 380 -18.14 3.82 -18.88
N GLY A 381 -19.17 4.56 -19.30
CA GLY A 381 -20.48 4.57 -18.64
C GLY A 381 -21.12 3.18 -18.62
N THR A 382 -21.10 2.46 -19.74
CA THR A 382 -21.66 1.10 -19.83
C THR A 382 -20.92 0.12 -18.93
N CYS A 383 -19.60 0.23 -18.84
CA CYS A 383 -18.80 -0.61 -17.93
C CYS A 383 -19.04 -0.25 -16.46
N ALA A 384 -19.14 1.04 -16.13
CA ALA A 384 -19.46 1.49 -14.79
C ALA A 384 -20.83 0.98 -14.33
N ASP A 385 -21.84 1.06 -15.20
CA ASP A 385 -23.18 0.53 -14.94
C ASP A 385 -23.16 -0.99 -14.75
N CYS A 386 -22.37 -1.70 -15.57
CA CYS A 386 -22.13 -3.12 -15.37
C CYS A 386 -21.54 -3.41 -13.99
N ALA A 387 -20.48 -2.70 -13.60
CA ALA A 387 -19.81 -2.92 -12.32
C ALA A 387 -20.74 -2.63 -11.13
N LYS A 388 -21.54 -1.56 -11.21
CA LYS A 388 -22.53 -1.18 -10.20
C LYS A 388 -23.60 -2.27 -9.99
N ARG A 389 -24.11 -2.84 -11.08
CA ARG A 389 -25.24 -3.78 -11.04
C ARG A 389 -24.81 -5.23 -10.83
N GLY A 390 -23.74 -5.63 -11.52
CA GLY A 390 -23.13 -6.97 -11.46
C GLY A 390 -22.29 -7.21 -10.20
N GLY A 391 -21.85 -6.15 -9.52
CA GLY A 391 -21.15 -6.22 -8.24
C GLY A 391 -19.64 -6.46 -8.34
N ASN A 392 -19.09 -6.68 -9.55
CA ASN A 392 -17.66 -6.89 -9.76
C ASN A 392 -17.20 -6.32 -11.11
N ALA A 393 -16.19 -5.43 -11.07
CA ALA A 393 -15.66 -4.82 -12.28
C ALA A 393 -14.79 -5.76 -13.13
N TRP A 394 -14.17 -6.79 -12.52
CA TRP A 394 -13.37 -7.79 -13.25
C TRP A 394 -14.23 -8.62 -14.21
N ASP A 395 -15.44 -8.93 -13.76
CA ASP A 395 -16.45 -9.63 -14.54
C ASP A 395 -16.83 -8.83 -15.80
N CYS A 396 -17.04 -7.51 -15.64
CA CYS A 396 -17.24 -6.58 -16.74
C CYS A 396 -15.99 -6.46 -17.64
N GLY A 397 -14.79 -6.52 -17.06
CA GLY A 397 -13.52 -6.51 -17.79
C GLY A 397 -13.37 -7.66 -18.77
N THR A 398 -13.86 -8.85 -18.42
CA THR A 398 -13.79 -10.04 -19.28
C THR A 398 -14.58 -9.84 -20.59
N CYS A 399 -15.64 -9.04 -20.56
CA CYS A 399 -16.41 -8.70 -21.77
C CYS A 399 -15.59 -7.95 -22.81
N PHE A 400 -14.63 -7.12 -22.39
CA PHE A 400 -13.75 -6.42 -23.33
C PHE A 400 -12.84 -7.42 -24.04
N ASP A 401 -12.22 -8.32 -23.29
CA ASP A 401 -11.25 -9.30 -23.82
C ASP A 401 -11.92 -10.28 -24.79
N LYS A 402 -13.10 -10.79 -24.42
CA LYS A 402 -13.84 -11.75 -25.25
C LYS A 402 -14.56 -11.13 -26.44
N SER A 403 -14.78 -9.81 -26.44
CA SER A 403 -15.45 -9.12 -27.56
C SER A 403 -14.61 -9.07 -28.84
N GLY A 404 -13.30 -9.27 -28.76
CA GLY A 404 -12.38 -9.07 -29.88
C GLY A 404 -12.43 -7.65 -30.45
N GLY A 405 -12.74 -6.66 -29.61
CA GLY A 405 -12.89 -5.25 -30.00
C GLY A 405 -14.25 -4.88 -30.60
N ASN A 406 -15.16 -5.83 -30.81
CA ASN A 406 -16.49 -5.54 -31.36
C ASN A 406 -17.39 -4.88 -30.30
N ALA A 407 -17.78 -3.62 -30.54
CA ALA A 407 -18.59 -2.83 -29.60
C ALA A 407 -19.95 -3.49 -29.30
N GLN A 408 -20.66 -3.99 -30.31
CA GLN A 408 -21.98 -4.60 -30.13
C GLN A 408 -21.91 -5.88 -29.28
N LYS A 409 -20.89 -6.71 -29.51
CA LYS A 409 -20.62 -7.90 -28.68
C LYS A 409 -20.33 -7.51 -27.24
N ARG A 410 -19.46 -6.50 -27.05
CA ARG A 410 -19.10 -5.99 -25.72
C ARG A 410 -20.33 -5.48 -24.98
N ASP A 411 -21.18 -4.67 -25.61
CA ASP A 411 -22.36 -4.09 -24.98
C ASP A 411 -23.40 -5.16 -24.60
N ALA A 412 -23.58 -6.18 -25.44
CA ALA A 412 -24.41 -7.34 -25.12
C ALA A 412 -23.88 -8.09 -23.89
N CYS A 413 -22.56 -8.30 -23.82
CA CYS A 413 -21.90 -8.92 -22.67
C CYS A 413 -22.06 -8.09 -21.39
N LEU A 414 -21.76 -6.80 -21.43
CA LEU A 414 -21.83 -5.91 -20.26
C LEU A 414 -23.26 -5.87 -19.68
N ARG A 415 -24.29 -5.84 -20.53
CA ARG A 415 -25.69 -5.95 -20.09
C ARG A 415 -25.99 -7.31 -19.44
N CYS A 416 -25.50 -8.39 -20.02
CA CYS A 416 -25.66 -9.74 -19.45
C CYS A 416 -25.03 -9.87 -18.04
N VAL A 417 -23.81 -9.34 -17.86
CA VAL A 417 -23.13 -9.31 -16.56
C VAL A 417 -23.87 -8.42 -15.56
N ALA A 418 -24.33 -7.25 -16.00
CA ALA A 418 -25.12 -6.32 -15.18
C ALA A 418 -26.43 -6.95 -14.67
N ASP A 419 -27.03 -7.86 -15.46
CA ASP A 419 -28.24 -8.60 -15.11
C ASP A 419 -27.94 -9.85 -14.24
N ARG A 420 -26.70 -10.02 -13.76
CA ARG A 420 -26.23 -11.11 -12.88
C ARG A 420 -26.38 -12.52 -13.47
N ALA A 421 -26.35 -12.65 -14.79
CA ALA A 421 -26.52 -13.92 -15.49
C ALA A 421 -25.24 -14.81 -15.51
N GLY A 422 -24.32 -14.60 -14.56
CA GLY A 422 -23.03 -15.28 -14.46
C GLY A 422 -21.98 -14.71 -15.43
N ALA A 423 -20.98 -14.01 -14.90
CA ALA A 423 -20.00 -13.29 -15.70
C ALA A 423 -19.25 -14.17 -16.72
N TRP A 424 -18.82 -15.35 -16.27
CA TRP A 424 -18.14 -16.31 -17.12
C TRP A 424 -19.03 -16.78 -18.28
N ALA A 425 -20.31 -17.07 -18.03
CA ALA A 425 -21.24 -17.51 -19.08
C ALA A 425 -21.50 -16.41 -20.12
N CYS A 426 -21.69 -15.16 -19.66
CA CYS A 426 -21.83 -14.00 -20.55
C CYS A 426 -20.57 -13.79 -21.41
N ALA A 427 -19.39 -13.97 -20.82
CA ALA A 427 -18.11 -13.88 -21.51
C ALA A 427 -17.91 -15.00 -22.55
N GLU A 428 -18.32 -16.23 -22.24
CA GLU A 428 -18.28 -17.36 -23.19
C GLU A 428 -19.25 -17.17 -24.36
N CYS A 429 -20.48 -16.70 -24.11
CA CYS A 429 -21.38 -16.25 -25.18
C CYS A 429 -20.65 -15.24 -26.10
N THR A 430 -19.94 -14.29 -25.52
CA THR A 430 -19.29 -13.21 -26.27
C THR A 430 -18.11 -13.70 -27.11
N GLY A 431 -17.28 -14.57 -26.56
CA GLY A 431 -16.09 -15.08 -27.23
C GLY A 431 -16.37 -16.16 -28.26
N ARG A 432 -17.45 -16.94 -28.10
CA ARG A 432 -17.74 -18.09 -28.97
C ARG A 432 -18.35 -17.70 -30.31
N TYR A 433 -19.29 -16.76 -30.33
CA TYR A 433 -20.04 -16.48 -31.56
C TYR A 433 -19.40 -15.42 -32.44
N GLY A 434 -19.50 -15.61 -33.76
CA GLY A 434 -18.90 -14.74 -34.77
C GLY A 434 -19.61 -13.39 -34.91
N SER A 435 -20.93 -13.36 -34.74
CA SER A 435 -21.75 -12.15 -34.94
C SER A 435 -22.31 -11.57 -33.62
N ALA A 436 -22.61 -10.27 -33.62
CA ALA A 436 -23.26 -9.62 -32.47
C ALA A 436 -24.67 -10.14 -32.20
N CYS A 437 -25.42 -10.51 -33.26
CA CYS A 437 -26.75 -11.10 -33.13
C CYS A 437 -26.71 -12.41 -32.33
N GLU A 438 -25.78 -13.31 -32.65
CA GLU A 438 -25.67 -14.58 -31.94
C GLU A 438 -25.26 -14.39 -30.47
N VAL A 439 -24.37 -13.44 -30.17
CA VAL A 439 -24.03 -13.05 -28.79
C VAL A 439 -25.26 -12.53 -28.05
N GLU A 440 -26.09 -11.70 -28.69
CA GLU A 440 -27.33 -11.19 -28.10
C GLU A 440 -28.37 -12.30 -27.83
N LYS A 441 -28.48 -13.28 -28.73
CA LYS A 441 -29.35 -14.45 -28.49
C LYS A 441 -28.85 -15.32 -27.34
N CYS A 442 -27.54 -15.58 -27.29
CA CYS A 442 -26.92 -16.34 -26.20
C CYS A 442 -27.10 -15.66 -24.84
N THR A 443 -26.77 -14.37 -24.75
CA THR A 443 -26.92 -13.60 -23.51
C THR A 443 -28.38 -13.43 -23.10
N SER A 444 -29.32 -13.39 -24.05
CA SER A 444 -30.75 -13.38 -23.75
C SER A 444 -31.25 -14.72 -23.20
N CYS A 445 -30.71 -15.85 -23.66
CA CYS A 445 -30.95 -17.17 -23.07
C CYS A 445 -30.53 -17.20 -21.59
N LEU A 446 -29.32 -16.70 -21.28
CA LEU A 446 -28.82 -16.64 -19.89
C LEU A 446 -29.71 -15.77 -19.01
N ARG A 447 -30.11 -14.59 -19.49
CA ARG A 447 -30.99 -13.67 -18.74
C ARG A 447 -32.39 -14.20 -18.53
N ALA A 448 -32.87 -15.10 -19.39
CA ALA A 448 -34.14 -15.79 -19.22
C ALA A 448 -34.06 -16.95 -18.20
N GLY A 449 -32.93 -17.13 -17.52
CA GLY A 449 -32.71 -18.22 -16.57
C GLY A 449 -32.39 -19.57 -17.24
N GLY A 450 -31.97 -19.55 -18.50
CA GLY A 450 -31.46 -20.74 -19.18
C GLY A 450 -30.19 -21.28 -18.51
N ASP A 451 -29.99 -22.58 -18.58
CA ASP A 451 -28.76 -23.22 -18.12
C ASP A 451 -27.55 -22.65 -18.88
N ALA A 452 -26.49 -22.32 -18.14
CA ALA A 452 -25.32 -21.66 -18.72
C ALA A 452 -24.72 -22.48 -19.86
N TRP A 453 -24.47 -23.77 -19.62
CA TRP A 453 -23.89 -24.68 -20.60
C TRP A 453 -24.79 -24.80 -21.84
N GLY A 454 -26.09 -24.98 -21.65
CA GLY A 454 -27.07 -24.99 -22.72
C GLY A 454 -27.03 -23.71 -23.57
N CYS A 455 -27.00 -22.55 -22.93
CA CYS A 455 -27.05 -21.27 -23.64
C CYS A 455 -25.81 -21.02 -24.50
N TYR A 456 -24.58 -21.24 -24.01
CA TYR A 456 -23.37 -20.98 -24.81
C TYR A 456 -22.92 -22.17 -25.66
N THR A 457 -23.57 -23.34 -25.60
CA THR A 457 -23.33 -24.44 -26.54
C THR A 457 -24.36 -24.55 -27.66
N ALA A 458 -25.49 -23.86 -27.53
CA ALA A 458 -26.51 -23.77 -28.58
C ALA A 458 -25.98 -23.12 -29.87
N SER A 459 -26.67 -23.36 -30.98
CA SER A 459 -26.44 -22.66 -32.25
C SER A 459 -27.51 -21.60 -32.45
N TYR A 460 -27.10 -20.35 -32.68
CA TYR A 460 -28.00 -19.22 -32.95
C TYR A 460 -27.96 -18.76 -34.41
N ALA A 461 -27.18 -19.42 -35.27
CA ALA A 461 -26.94 -19.01 -36.65
C ALA A 461 -28.25 -18.87 -37.46
N SER A 462 -29.19 -19.80 -37.30
CA SER A 462 -30.48 -19.79 -38.00
C SER A 462 -31.40 -18.64 -37.56
N ALA A 463 -31.30 -18.19 -36.31
CA ALA A 463 -32.04 -17.05 -35.80
C ALA A 463 -31.45 -15.71 -36.27
N CYS A 464 -30.21 -15.71 -36.76
CA CYS A 464 -29.45 -14.52 -37.15
C CYS A 464 -29.23 -14.39 -38.67
N SER A 465 -29.53 -15.41 -39.45
CA SER A 465 -29.34 -15.43 -40.91
C SER A 465 -30.37 -14.62 -41.71
N ALA A 466 -31.50 -14.24 -41.11
CA ALA A 466 -32.58 -13.52 -41.81
C ALA A 466 -32.38 -12.00 -41.94
N SER A 467 -31.32 -11.43 -41.34
CA SER A 467 -31.16 -9.96 -41.23
C SER A 467 -30.31 -9.31 -42.34
N SER A 468 -29.67 -10.07 -43.23
CA SER A 468 -28.69 -9.51 -44.19
C SER A 468 -29.27 -9.09 -45.55
N SER A 469 -30.51 -9.44 -45.89
CA SER A 469 -31.13 -9.18 -47.19
C SER A 469 -32.16 -8.03 -47.21
N GLY A 470 -32.32 -7.29 -46.11
CA GLY A 470 -33.42 -6.33 -45.91
C GLY A 470 -33.08 -4.83 -45.90
N ARG A 471 -31.92 -4.36 -46.37
CA ARG A 471 -31.71 -2.92 -46.58
C ARG A 471 -32.45 -2.47 -47.85
N ARG A 472 -33.74 -2.15 -47.73
CA ARG A 472 -34.41 -1.25 -48.68
C ARG A 472 -33.69 0.09 -48.64
N ALA A 473 -33.05 0.43 -49.75
CA ALA A 473 -32.62 1.79 -50.03
C ALA A 473 -33.85 2.72 -49.89
N LEU A 474 -33.83 3.58 -48.88
CA LEU A 474 -34.65 4.78 -48.88
C LEU A 474 -34.03 5.70 -49.93
N GLY A 475 -34.47 5.52 -51.17
CA GLY A 475 -34.18 6.40 -52.29
C GLY A 475 -34.76 7.78 -52.01
N ALA A 476 -33.94 8.79 -52.29
CA ALA A 476 -34.31 10.19 -52.34
C ALA A 476 -35.59 10.41 -53.14
N ALA A 477 -36.56 11.09 -52.54
CA ALA A 477 -37.63 11.75 -53.26
C ALA A 477 -37.13 13.16 -53.65
N LYS A 478 -37.38 13.52 -54.91
CA LYS A 478 -37.21 14.84 -55.51
C LYS A 478 -38.07 15.89 -54.84
#